data_AF-A0AA87ZKS2-F1
#
_entry.id   AF-A0AA87ZKS2-F1
#
_cell.length_a   1.000
_cell.length_b   1.000
_cell.length_c   1.000
_cell.angle_alpha   90.00
_cell.angle_beta   90.00
_cell.angle_gamma   90.00
#
_symmetry.space_group_name_H-M   'P 1'
#
loop_
_entity.id
_entity.type
_entity.pdbx_description
1 polymer ?
#
loop_
_entity_poly.entity_id
_entity_poly.type
_entity_poly.pdbx_seq_one_letter_code
_entity_poly.pdbx_strand_id
1 'polypeptide(L)'
;MYVTRPLSLLRRTPELLTLQPQDHGPNSGYLVLFDEECETTTCFALCKDRSIRGLPFPQNKDLTVCYTRGVGEHRKTDNDEVVFIPLLDQPLSSGLYYVIRRQGKDMGYVKINAYMF
;
A
#
# COMPACT_ATOMS: atom_id res chain seq x y z
N MET A 1 3.81 -15.56 -10.28
CA MET A 1 2.51 -14.96 -10.69
C MET A 1 1.90 -14.22 -9.50
N TYR A 2 1.09 -13.18 -9.71
CA TYR A 2 0.40 -12.52 -8.60
C TYR A 2 -0.94 -13.17 -8.27
N VAL A 3 -1.23 -13.33 -6.97
CA VAL A 3 -2.52 -13.78 -6.45
C VAL A 3 -3.18 -12.63 -5.69
N THR A 4 -4.45 -12.36 -6.00
CA THR A 4 -5.19 -11.26 -5.37
C THR A 4 -5.80 -11.64 -4.03
N ARG A 5 -5.74 -10.74 -3.05
CA ARG A 5 -6.37 -10.86 -1.74
C ARG A 5 -7.18 -9.59 -1.42
N PRO A 6 -8.44 -9.69 -0.98
CA PRO A 6 -9.19 -8.54 -0.48
C PRO A 6 -8.56 -7.99 0.80
N LEU A 7 -8.51 -6.66 0.97
CA LEU A 7 -7.93 -6.00 2.14
C LEU A 7 -8.75 -6.28 3.41
N SER A 8 -10.08 -6.37 3.32
CA SER A 8 -10.94 -6.68 4.46
C SER A 8 -10.65 -8.07 5.03
N LEU A 9 -10.42 -9.05 4.16
CA LEU A 9 -10.02 -10.40 4.54
C LEU A 9 -8.72 -10.39 5.34
N LEU A 10 -7.70 -9.66 4.85
CA LEU A 10 -6.40 -9.57 5.51
C LEU A 10 -6.47 -8.85 6.87
N ARG A 11 -7.37 -7.88 7.02
CA ARG A 11 -7.63 -7.20 8.30
C ARG A 11 -8.32 -8.08 9.33
N ARG A 12 -9.25 -8.94 8.88
CA ARG A 12 -9.99 -9.88 9.74
C ARG A 12 -9.15 -11.08 10.15
N THR A 13 -8.22 -11.49 9.29
CA THR A 13 -7.40 -12.70 9.49
C THR A 13 -5.92 -12.35 9.29
N PRO A 14 -5.28 -11.73 10.30
CA PRO A 14 -3.90 -11.28 10.20
C PRO A 14 -2.90 -12.41 9.95
N GLU A 15 -3.22 -13.67 10.26
CA GLU A 15 -2.34 -14.82 10.00
C GLU A 15 -2.03 -14.97 8.50
N LEU A 16 -2.95 -14.51 7.63
CA LEU A 16 -2.77 -14.54 6.17
C LEU A 16 -1.63 -13.65 5.70
N LEU A 17 -1.24 -12.63 6.48
CA LEU A 17 -0.15 -11.72 6.11
C LEU A 17 1.21 -12.42 6.10
N THR A 18 1.38 -13.48 6.89
CA THR A 18 2.65 -14.22 7.03
C THR A 18 2.73 -15.41 6.08
N LEU A 19 1.64 -15.74 5.38
CA LEU A 19 1.65 -16.83 4.42
C LEU A 19 2.60 -16.52 3.27
N GLN A 20 3.30 -17.56 2.84
CA GLN A 20 4.23 -17.49 1.73
C GLN A 20 3.46 -17.65 0.42
N PRO A 21 3.71 -16.80 -0.59
CA PRO A 21 3.07 -16.93 -1.90
C PRO A 21 3.59 -18.14 -2.70
N GLN A 22 4.63 -18.82 -2.19
CA GLN A 22 5.35 -19.93 -2.82
C GLN A 22 4.46 -21.15 -3.11
N ASP A 23 3.39 -21.34 -2.35
CA ASP A 23 2.40 -22.40 -2.60
C ASP A 23 1.73 -22.26 -3.98
N HIS A 24 1.83 -21.08 -4.60
CA HIS A 24 1.35 -20.78 -5.95
C HIS A 24 2.44 -20.91 -7.04
N GLY A 25 3.63 -21.38 -6.68
CA GLY A 25 4.80 -21.55 -7.54
C GLY A 25 5.89 -20.47 -7.34
N PRO A 26 7.08 -20.65 -7.92
CA PRO A 26 8.19 -19.70 -7.78
C PRO A 26 7.87 -18.34 -8.42
N ASN A 27 8.53 -17.27 -7.95
CA ASN A 27 8.29 -15.90 -8.38
C ASN A 27 6.81 -15.49 -8.24
N SER A 28 6.18 -15.93 -7.16
CA SER A 28 4.77 -15.60 -6.87
C SER A 28 4.67 -14.53 -5.81
N GLY A 29 3.64 -13.70 -5.88
CA GLY A 29 3.44 -12.61 -4.93
C GLY A 29 1.97 -12.36 -4.69
N TYR A 30 1.66 -11.49 -3.74
CA TYR A 30 0.29 -11.07 -3.48
C TYR A 30 0.01 -9.68 -4.05
N LEU A 31 -1.20 -9.48 -4.54
CA LEU A 31 -1.78 -8.15 -4.76
C LEU A 31 -2.95 -7.99 -3.81
N VAL A 32 -3.09 -6.80 -3.24
CA VAL A 32 -4.11 -6.44 -2.29
C VAL A 32 -5.13 -5.55 -2.97
N LEU A 33 -6.40 -5.93 -2.89
CA LEU A 33 -7.50 -5.17 -3.44
C LEU A 33 -8.25 -4.49 -2.30
N PHE A 34 -8.36 -3.17 -2.36
CA PHE A 34 -9.28 -2.42 -1.54
C PHE A 34 -10.70 -2.73 -2.01
N ASP A 35 -11.40 -3.55 -1.23
CA ASP A 35 -12.80 -3.92 -1.43
C ASP A 35 -13.76 -2.97 -0.71
N GLU A 36 -15.06 -3.09 -1.02
CA GLU A 36 -16.12 -2.22 -0.51
C GLU A 36 -16.23 -2.21 1.02
N GLU A 37 -15.91 -3.33 1.67
CA GLU A 37 -15.98 -3.46 3.13
C GLU A 37 -14.92 -2.61 3.84
N CYS A 38 -13.86 -2.22 3.13
CA CYS A 38 -12.84 -1.31 3.65
C CYS A 38 -13.24 0.17 3.54
N GLU A 39 -14.33 0.52 2.84
CA GLU A 39 -14.78 1.91 2.76
C GLU A 39 -15.27 2.40 4.12
N THR A 40 -14.62 3.44 4.63
CA THR A 40 -15.04 4.14 5.84
C THR A 40 -15.45 5.56 5.51
N THR A 41 -16.26 6.16 6.38
CA THR A 41 -16.74 7.53 6.22
C THR A 41 -16.36 8.41 7.39
N THR A 42 -16.11 9.69 7.11
CA THR A 42 -15.86 10.77 8.06
C THR A 42 -17.02 11.77 8.03
N CYS A 43 -16.96 12.82 8.86
CA CYS A 43 -17.95 13.91 8.92
C CYS A 43 -19.39 13.40 9.08
N PHE A 44 -19.69 12.61 10.13
CA PHE A 44 -21.03 12.04 10.37
C PHE A 44 -21.59 11.25 9.18
N ALA A 45 -20.72 10.43 8.56
CA ALA A 45 -21.03 9.62 7.37
C ALA A 45 -21.28 10.39 6.07
N LEU A 46 -20.97 11.69 6.00
CA LEU A 46 -21.17 12.52 4.81
C LEU A 46 -20.00 12.51 3.83
N CYS A 47 -18.81 12.07 4.26
CA CYS A 47 -17.60 12.09 3.43
C CYS A 47 -16.92 10.72 3.45
N LYS A 48 -16.37 10.25 2.33
CA LYS A 48 -15.53 9.04 2.33
C LYS A 48 -14.16 9.36 2.94
N ASP A 49 -13.66 8.50 3.83
CA ASP A 49 -12.25 8.54 4.24
C ASP A 49 -11.39 8.09 3.06
N ARG A 50 -10.41 8.90 2.69
CA ARG A 50 -9.47 8.62 1.60
C ARG A 50 -8.10 8.16 2.12
N SER A 51 -7.90 8.13 3.43
CA SER A 51 -6.63 7.79 4.04
C SER A 51 -6.43 6.27 4.14
N ILE A 52 -5.26 5.80 3.72
CA ILE A 52 -4.78 4.44 3.99
C ILE A 52 -3.77 4.54 5.13
N ARG A 53 -4.10 4.00 6.30
CA ARG A 53 -3.35 4.22 7.55
C ARG A 53 -2.46 3.05 7.98
N GLY A 54 -2.45 1.96 7.22
CA GLY A 54 -1.71 0.77 7.60
C GLY A 54 -1.50 -0.19 6.44
N LEU A 55 -0.59 -1.12 6.66
CA LEU A 55 -0.28 -2.20 5.73
C LEU A 55 -1.36 -3.28 5.75
N PRO A 56 -1.44 -4.08 4.67
CA PRO A 56 -0.74 -3.89 3.40
C PRO A 56 -1.41 -2.82 2.52
N PHE A 57 -0.63 -2.15 1.66
CA PHE A 57 -1.16 -1.13 0.76
C PHE A 57 -1.92 -1.77 -0.42
N PRO A 58 -3.09 -1.26 -0.81
CA PRO A 58 -3.87 -1.80 -1.93
C PRO A 58 -3.32 -1.35 -3.30
N GLN A 59 -3.42 -2.22 -4.31
CA GLN A 59 -2.94 -1.97 -5.69
C GLN A 59 -4.03 -1.47 -6.66
N ASN A 60 -5.30 -1.51 -6.27
CA ASN A 60 -6.42 -0.93 -7.03
C ASN A 60 -6.79 0.48 -6.56
N LYS A 61 -5.88 1.19 -5.90
CA LYS A 61 -6.07 2.56 -5.44
C LYS A 61 -4.88 3.44 -5.86
N ASP A 62 -5.20 4.67 -6.21
CA ASP A 62 -4.22 5.70 -6.45
C ASP A 62 -3.71 6.23 -5.12
N LEU A 63 -2.46 5.91 -4.78
CA LEU A 63 -1.84 6.33 -3.53
C LEU A 63 -0.95 7.56 -3.75
N THR A 64 -1.02 8.46 -2.78
CA THR A 64 -0.16 9.63 -2.66
C THR A 64 0.50 9.58 -1.28
N VAL A 65 1.82 9.56 -1.25
CA VAL A 65 2.60 9.67 -0.02
C VAL A 65 2.86 11.14 0.24
N CYS A 66 2.34 11.65 1.35
CA CYS A 66 2.56 13.04 1.77
C CYS A 66 3.66 13.08 2.82
N TYR A 67 4.75 13.78 2.52
CA TYR A 67 5.83 14.00 3.48
C TYR A 67 5.90 15.48 3.85
N THR A 68 5.73 15.78 5.13
CA THR A 68 5.76 17.16 5.63
C THR A 68 7.05 17.41 6.40
N ARG A 69 7.79 18.45 6.03
CA ARG A 69 9.03 18.91 6.65
C ARG A 69 8.85 20.30 7.24
N GLY A 70 9.63 20.63 8.28
CA GLY A 70 9.62 21.95 8.90
C GLY A 70 8.56 22.12 10.00
N VAL A 71 8.62 23.26 10.70
CA VAL A 71 7.75 23.60 11.84
C VAL A 71 7.19 25.02 11.64
N GLY A 72 5.95 25.24 12.08
CA GLY A 72 5.28 26.54 11.99
C GLY A 72 5.11 27.01 10.54
N GLU A 73 5.40 28.29 10.31
CA GLU A 73 5.28 28.95 9.00
C GLU A 73 6.22 28.38 7.92
N HIS A 74 7.28 27.66 8.30
CA HIS A 74 8.24 27.04 7.36
C HIS A 74 7.89 25.60 7.00
N ARG A 75 6.63 25.19 7.24
CA ARG A 75 6.15 23.87 6.90
C ARG A 75 6.01 23.71 5.39
N LYS A 76 6.67 22.71 4.84
CA LYS A 76 6.56 22.31 3.42
C LYS A 76 6.05 20.88 3.33
N THR A 77 5.04 20.65 2.50
CA THR A 77 4.54 19.30 2.21
C THR A 77 4.93 18.93 0.78
N ASP A 78 5.65 17.83 0.64
CA ASP A 78 5.95 17.19 -0.64
C ASP A 78 4.98 16.00 -0.83
N ASN A 79 4.47 15.82 -2.04
CA ASN A 79 3.54 14.74 -2.38
C ASN A 79 4.15 13.89 -3.49
N ASP A 80 4.20 12.58 -3.26
CA ASP A 80 4.65 11.60 -4.24
C ASP A 80 3.50 10.68 -4.62
N GLU A 81 3.05 10.73 -5.88
CA GLU A 81 2.12 9.74 -6.40
C GLU A 81 2.85 8.45 -6.74
N VAL A 82 2.46 7.36 -6.08
CA VAL A 82 3.20 6.10 -6.13
C VAL A 82 2.28 4.90 -6.29
N VAL A 83 2.82 3.84 -6.89
CA VAL A 83 2.28 2.49 -6.81
C VAL A 83 3.20 1.67 -5.92
N PHE A 84 2.60 1.01 -4.95
CA PHE A 84 3.27 0.00 -4.14
C PHE A 84 2.94 -1.36 -4.71
N ILE A 85 3.94 -2.18 -5.05
CA ILE A 85 3.75 -3.55 -5.50
C ILE A 85 4.48 -4.47 -4.52
N PRO A 86 3.80 -5.39 -3.81
CA PRO A 86 4.45 -6.33 -2.91
C PRO A 86 5.53 -7.13 -3.65
N LEU A 87 6.65 -7.33 -2.96
CA LEU A 87 7.76 -8.10 -3.51
C LEU A 87 7.33 -9.54 -3.81
N LEU A 88 7.89 -10.11 -4.87
CA LEU A 88 7.73 -11.54 -5.16
C LEU A 88 8.44 -12.37 -4.10
N ASP A 89 7.93 -13.58 -3.89
CA ASP A 89 8.46 -14.60 -2.96
C ASP A 89 8.58 -14.10 -1.51
N GLN A 90 7.82 -13.06 -1.15
CA GLN A 90 7.77 -12.50 0.20
C GLN A 90 6.32 -12.47 0.71
N PRO A 91 6.11 -12.70 2.01
CA PRO A 91 4.82 -12.54 2.64
C PRO A 91 4.47 -11.05 2.74
N LEU A 92 3.19 -10.71 2.86
CA LEU A 92 2.74 -9.31 3.01
C LEU A 92 3.25 -8.68 4.32
N SER A 93 3.46 -9.48 5.36
CA SER A 93 4.01 -9.06 6.65
C SER A 93 5.48 -8.61 6.57
N SER A 94 6.20 -8.94 5.48
CA SER A 94 7.56 -8.42 5.26
C SER A 94 7.59 -6.89 5.10
N GLY A 95 6.46 -6.29 4.68
CA GLY A 95 6.39 -4.86 4.40
C GLY A 95 7.29 -4.41 3.24
N LEU A 96 7.77 -5.34 2.41
CA LEU A 96 8.66 -5.06 1.28
C LEU A 96 7.85 -4.77 0.02
N TYR A 97 8.13 -3.62 -0.60
CA TYR A 97 7.45 -3.19 -1.82
C TYR A 97 8.45 -2.68 -2.85
N TYR A 98 8.17 -2.98 -4.12
CA TYR A 98 8.57 -2.11 -5.22
C TYR A 98 7.72 -0.86 -5.17
N VAL A 99 8.37 0.31 -5.14
CA VAL A 99 7.74 1.63 -5.15
C VAL A 99 8.03 2.27 -6.48
N ILE A 100 6.97 2.55 -7.23
CA ILE A 100 7.04 3.13 -8.57
C ILE A 100 6.40 4.51 -8.52
N ARG A 101 7.16 5.56 -8.85
CA ARG A 101 6.61 6.90 -8.98
C ARG A 101 5.82 7.04 -10.27
N ARG A 102 4.62 7.63 -10.18
CA ARG A 102 3.70 7.79 -11.31
C ARG A 102 3.79 9.16 -11.98
N GLN A 103 4.39 10.13 -11.31
CA GLN A 103 4.53 11.49 -11.82
C GLN A 103 5.87 12.11 -11.44
N GLY A 104 6.17 13.26 -12.04
CA GLY A 104 7.37 14.03 -11.78
C GLY A 104 8.61 13.54 -12.51
N LYS A 105 9.76 14.11 -12.15
CA LYS A 105 11.05 13.87 -12.82
C LYS A 105 11.49 12.40 -12.76
N ASP A 106 11.10 11.70 -11.69
CA ASP A 106 11.46 10.29 -11.46
C ASP A 106 10.29 9.35 -11.79
N MET A 107 9.37 9.74 -12.68
CA MET A 107 8.30 8.86 -13.14
C MET A 107 8.87 7.57 -13.76
N GLY A 108 8.30 6.43 -13.37
CA GLY A 108 8.72 5.10 -13.85
C GLY A 108 9.95 4.52 -13.16
N TYR A 109 10.66 5.28 -12.31
CA TYR A 109 11.76 4.73 -11.52
C TYR A 109 11.23 3.82 -10.41
N VAL A 110 11.90 2.68 -10.26
CA VAL A 110 11.58 1.67 -9.25
C VAL A 110 12.58 1.73 -8.12
N LYS A 111 12.09 1.77 -6.88
CA LYS A 111 12.89 1.62 -5.66
C LYS A 111 12.33 0.47 -4.84
N ILE A 112 13.18 -0.25 -4.11
CA ILE A 112 12.73 -1.23 -3.12
C ILE A 112 12.79 -0.55 -1.76
N ASN A 113 11.68 -0.58 -1.03
CA ASN A 113 11.60 -0.04 0.32
C ASN A 113 10.92 -1.03 1.26
N ALA A 114 11.40 -1.07 2.50
CA ALA A 114 10.74 -1.73 3.62
C ALA A 114 9.92 -0.69 4.40
N TYR A 115 8.68 -1.05 4.72
CA TYR A 115 7.82 -0.26 5.60
C TYR A 115 7.50 -1.09 6.83
N MET A 116 7.93 -0.61 8.00
CA MET A 116 7.51 -1.10 9.32
C MET A 116 6.80 0.06 10.03
N PHE A 117 5.63 -0.20 10.61
CA PHE A 117 4.92 0.73 11.48
C PHE A 117 5.04 0.25 12.93
#